data_AF-A0AB34JTU1-F1
#
_entry.id   AF-A0AB34JTU1-F1
#
_cell.length_a   1.000
_cell.length_b   1.000
_cell.length_c   1.000
_cell.angle_alpha   90.00
_cell.angle_beta   90.00
_cell.angle_gamma   90.00
#
_symmetry.space_group_name_H-M   'P 1'
#
loop_
_entity.id
_entity.type
_entity.pdbx_description
1 polymer ?
#
loop_
_entity_poly.entity_id
_entity_poly.type
_entity_poly.pdbx_seq_one_letter_code
_entity_poly.pdbx_strand_id
1 'polypeptide(L)'
;MITFVTIAALLPLSQVAWSQLGADIDAEAVGDWSTSVSLSSDGTIVAIGAPFNDGTGPDSGHVRVFKYSGSSWSQLGADIDAEAAGDASGQSISLSSDGTIVAIGAQFNIGAGSRPGHVRVYKYSGSSWSQLGADIDGEAAGDRSGAGPAAVSLSSDGTIVAIGADYNDGAAPDAGHVRVFKYSGSSWSQLGADIDGEAAGDWSGHAVSLSSDGTIVAIGAQLTLLGADIDGEAAGDWSGHAVSLSSDGTIVAIGAYRNGGTGPYAGHVRVYKYSGSSWSQLGADIDGEAAGDWSGHAVSLSSDGTIVAIGAILNDGAGHVRVYRYSGSSWSQLGADIDGEAAGDWYGHAVSLSSDGRIVAISAPFDDGTGIDVGYVRVLELVGLHSPPSPPALPGPNSSLADDAQNADISDGAVLELTGEAPRIHFGDVENPTCYIVMDHGAQSLSTSCDITIRNASIASLFNKNAELKASIADLEGRVAALERMIATILAPPVSPPLSPPP
;
A
#
# COMPACT_ATOMS: atom_id res chain seq x y z
N MET A 1 45.78 -20.93 -10.94
CA MET A 1 44.80 -21.01 -12.04
C MET A 1 44.06 -22.34 -11.92
N ILE A 2 42.94 -22.34 -11.20
CA ILE A 2 41.95 -23.42 -11.24
C ILE A 2 40.60 -22.70 -11.30
N THR A 3 39.99 -22.75 -12.48
CA THR A 3 38.70 -22.13 -12.79
C THR A 3 37.61 -23.11 -12.36
N PHE A 4 36.81 -22.76 -11.35
CA PHE A 4 35.56 -23.47 -11.10
C PHE A 4 34.49 -22.92 -12.04
N VAL A 5 34.21 -23.67 -13.10
CA VAL A 5 33.01 -23.52 -13.91
C VAL A 5 31.92 -24.36 -13.24
N THR A 6 31.04 -23.72 -12.48
CA THR A 6 29.78 -24.35 -12.05
C THR A 6 28.85 -24.40 -13.25
N ILE A 7 28.74 -25.58 -13.86
CA ILE A 7 27.68 -25.89 -14.83
C ILE A 7 26.38 -25.97 -14.03
N ALA A 8 25.57 -24.92 -14.08
CA ALA A 8 24.17 -25.00 -13.71
C ALA A 8 23.50 -25.92 -14.73
N ALA A 9 23.25 -27.17 -14.35
CA ALA A 9 22.39 -28.05 -15.11
C ALA A 9 20.99 -27.43 -15.12
N LEU A 10 20.61 -26.83 -16.26
CA LEU A 10 19.22 -26.57 -16.60
C LEU A 10 18.54 -27.94 -16.71
N LEU A 11 17.95 -28.39 -15.59
CA LEU A 11 16.96 -29.45 -15.64
C LEU A 11 15.82 -28.92 -16.52
N PRO A 12 15.38 -29.67 -17.56
CA PRO A 12 14.18 -29.29 -18.28
C PRO A 12 13.06 -29.22 -17.25
N LEU A 13 12.29 -28.12 -17.24
CA LEU A 13 11.03 -28.06 -16.51
C LEU A 13 10.17 -29.20 -17.05
N SER A 14 10.23 -30.37 -16.40
CA SER A 14 9.23 -31.40 -16.55
C SER A 14 7.91 -30.71 -16.27
N GLN A 15 6.96 -30.81 -17.20
CA GLN A 15 5.59 -30.35 -16.99
C GLN A 15 5.16 -30.74 -15.58
N VAL A 16 5.02 -29.74 -14.71
CA VAL A 16 4.40 -29.93 -13.41
C VAL A 16 2.94 -30.14 -13.72
N ALA A 17 2.54 -31.41 -13.81
CA ALA A 17 1.15 -31.77 -14.00
C ALA A 17 0.50 -31.81 -12.62
N TRP A 18 -0.61 -31.09 -12.46
CA TRP A 18 -1.48 -31.25 -11.31
C TRP A 18 -2.07 -32.65 -11.34
N SER A 19 -1.85 -33.42 -10.28
CA SER A 19 -2.50 -34.70 -10.04
C SER A 19 -3.58 -34.51 -8.98
N GLN A 20 -4.81 -34.93 -9.28
CA GLN A 20 -5.89 -34.96 -8.30
C GLN A 20 -5.50 -35.85 -7.12
N LEU A 21 -5.71 -35.35 -5.90
CA LEU A 21 -5.53 -36.12 -4.68
C LEU A 21 -6.89 -36.63 -4.20
N GLY A 22 -7.11 -37.94 -4.27
CA GLY A 22 -8.38 -38.57 -3.88
C GLY A 22 -9.52 -38.34 -4.87
N ALA A 23 -10.72 -38.82 -4.53
CA ALA A 23 -11.94 -38.50 -5.28
C ALA A 23 -12.45 -37.09 -4.92
N ASP A 24 -13.39 -36.59 -5.72
CA ASP A 24 -14.11 -35.35 -5.41
C ASP A 24 -14.83 -35.47 -4.05
N ILE A 25 -14.91 -34.35 -3.32
CA ILE A 25 -15.67 -34.26 -2.06
C ILE A 25 -17.03 -33.65 -2.40
N ASP A 26 -18.06 -34.49 -2.41
CA ASP A 26 -19.41 -34.09 -2.79
C ASP A 26 -20.19 -33.45 -1.62
N ALA A 27 -21.15 -32.58 -1.96
CA ALA A 27 -22.14 -32.05 -1.04
C ALA A 27 -23.11 -33.17 -0.56
N GLU A 28 -23.78 -32.97 0.57
CA GLU A 28 -24.67 -33.99 1.14
C GLU A 28 -25.99 -34.13 0.36
N ALA A 29 -26.52 -33.03 -0.17
CA ALA A 29 -27.74 -33.03 -0.95
C ALA A 29 -27.68 -32.11 -2.18
N VAL A 30 -28.65 -32.29 -3.08
CA VAL A 30 -28.86 -31.40 -4.23
C VAL A 30 -29.36 -30.05 -3.71
N GLY A 31 -28.62 -28.99 -3.99
CA GLY A 31 -28.94 -27.62 -3.53
C GLY A 31 -27.95 -27.09 -2.49
N ASP A 32 -27.21 -27.98 -1.83
CA ASP A 32 -26.13 -27.61 -0.93
C ASP A 32 -24.92 -27.16 -1.74
N TRP A 33 -24.62 -25.86 -1.72
CA TRP A 33 -23.46 -25.30 -2.41
C TRP A 33 -22.38 -24.94 -1.41
N SER A 34 -21.13 -25.32 -1.72
CA SER A 34 -19.98 -24.80 -1.00
C SER A 34 -19.66 -23.39 -1.49
N THR A 35 -19.40 -22.48 -0.55
CA THR A 35 -19.05 -21.08 -0.86
C THR A 35 -17.65 -20.72 -0.39
N SER A 36 -17.10 -21.49 0.55
CA SER A 36 -15.79 -21.22 1.16
C SER A 36 -15.00 -22.50 1.35
N VAL A 37 -13.68 -22.39 1.15
CA VAL A 37 -12.72 -23.47 1.38
C VAL A 37 -11.49 -22.90 2.09
N SER A 38 -10.95 -23.65 3.04
CA SER A 38 -9.67 -23.34 3.68
C SER A 38 -8.85 -24.62 3.81
N LEU A 39 -7.53 -24.49 3.68
CA LEU A 39 -6.61 -25.62 3.72
C LEU A 39 -5.60 -25.43 4.85
N SER A 40 -5.17 -26.53 5.49
CA SER A 40 -3.98 -26.54 6.35
C SER A 40 -2.73 -26.23 5.53
N SER A 41 -1.66 -25.77 6.20
CA SER A 41 -0.43 -25.38 5.51
C SER A 41 0.26 -26.53 4.78
N ASP A 42 0.06 -27.77 5.23
CA ASP A 42 0.60 -28.98 4.59
C ASP A 42 -0.32 -29.54 3.50
N GLY A 43 -1.49 -28.95 3.30
CA GLY A 43 -2.47 -29.38 2.31
C GLY A 43 -3.24 -30.65 2.65
N THR A 44 -3.07 -31.21 3.85
CA THR A 44 -3.68 -32.51 4.20
C THR A 44 -5.03 -32.40 4.88
N ILE A 45 -5.45 -31.20 5.29
CA ILE A 45 -6.76 -30.94 5.89
C ILE A 45 -7.45 -29.82 5.13
N VAL A 46 -8.69 -30.03 4.70
CA VAL A 46 -9.53 -29.03 4.05
C VAL A 46 -10.82 -28.85 4.84
N ALA A 47 -11.19 -27.61 5.11
CA ALA A 47 -12.51 -27.23 5.60
C ALA A 47 -13.31 -26.67 4.44
N ILE A 48 -14.60 -27.01 4.38
CA ILE A 48 -15.53 -26.64 3.32
C ILE A 48 -16.79 -26.12 3.99
N GLY A 49 -17.14 -24.87 3.74
CA GLY A 49 -18.36 -24.25 4.24
C GLY A 49 -19.46 -24.29 3.20
N ALA A 50 -20.66 -24.68 3.63
CA ALA A 50 -21.87 -24.73 2.82
C ALA A 50 -23.00 -24.01 3.59
N PRO A 51 -23.09 -22.68 3.45
CA PRO A 51 -23.98 -21.83 4.26
C PRO A 51 -25.46 -22.06 4.02
N PHE A 52 -25.85 -22.67 2.91
CA PHE A 52 -27.26 -22.92 2.58
C PHE A 52 -27.68 -24.37 2.77
N ASN A 53 -26.88 -25.17 3.48
CA ASN A 53 -27.28 -26.53 3.83
C ASN A 53 -28.37 -26.50 4.92
N ASP A 54 -29.31 -27.44 4.81
CA ASP A 54 -30.52 -27.49 5.63
C ASP A 54 -30.42 -28.40 6.89
N GLY A 55 -29.22 -28.86 7.27
CA GLY A 55 -29.01 -29.95 8.23
C GLY A 55 -29.73 -29.77 9.59
N THR A 56 -29.64 -28.58 10.18
CA THR A 56 -30.31 -28.23 11.45
C THR A 56 -31.57 -27.38 11.28
N GLY A 57 -31.86 -26.94 10.06
CA GLY A 57 -33.00 -26.12 9.66
C GLY A 57 -32.76 -25.45 8.31
N PRO A 58 -33.79 -24.89 7.64
CA PRO A 58 -33.63 -24.26 6.34
C PRO A 58 -32.52 -23.20 6.32
N ASP A 59 -31.58 -23.28 5.37
CA ASP A 59 -30.44 -22.39 5.21
C ASP A 59 -29.63 -22.16 6.51
N SER A 60 -29.57 -23.15 7.41
CA SER A 60 -28.80 -23.03 8.66
C SER A 60 -27.30 -22.99 8.38
N GLY A 61 -26.86 -23.81 7.42
CA GLY A 61 -25.47 -23.94 7.02
C GLY A 61 -24.67 -24.87 7.91
N HIS A 62 -23.58 -25.40 7.36
CA HIS A 62 -22.64 -26.25 8.08
C HIS A 62 -21.23 -26.11 7.51
N VAL A 63 -20.26 -26.61 8.27
CA VAL A 63 -18.87 -26.77 7.82
C VAL A 63 -18.44 -28.21 8.00
N ARG A 64 -17.82 -28.78 6.95
CA ARG A 64 -17.22 -30.10 6.99
C ARG A 64 -15.72 -30.01 6.82
N VAL A 65 -15.00 -30.79 7.62
CA VAL A 65 -13.54 -30.85 7.56
C VAL A 65 -13.13 -32.24 7.12
N PHE A 66 -12.20 -32.35 6.17
CA PHE A 66 -11.72 -33.60 5.63
C PHE A 66 -10.21 -33.68 5.77
N LYS A 67 -9.71 -34.87 6.06
CA LYS A 67 -8.28 -35.18 6.11
C LYS A 67 -7.90 -36.14 5.00
N TYR A 68 -6.82 -35.84 4.31
CA TYR A 68 -6.23 -36.68 3.30
C TYR A 68 -5.34 -37.75 3.96
N SER A 69 -5.60 -39.01 3.62
CA SER A 69 -4.87 -40.17 4.12
C SER A 69 -3.65 -40.56 3.28
N GLY A 70 -3.38 -39.84 2.18
CA GLY A 70 -2.40 -40.21 1.16
C GLY A 70 -3.01 -40.94 -0.05
N SER A 71 -4.30 -41.32 0.02
CA SER A 71 -5.02 -41.92 -1.11
C SER A 71 -6.47 -41.45 -1.22
N SER A 72 -7.13 -41.13 -0.10
CA SER A 72 -8.50 -40.63 -0.06
C SER A 72 -8.69 -39.53 0.97
N TRP A 73 -9.70 -38.69 0.74
CA TRP A 73 -10.25 -37.79 1.73
C TRP A 73 -11.24 -38.53 2.61
N SER A 74 -11.12 -38.34 3.92
CA SER A 74 -12.07 -38.83 4.91
C SER A 74 -12.46 -37.69 5.83
N GLN A 75 -13.76 -37.59 6.15
CA GLN A 75 -14.24 -36.55 7.05
C GLN A 75 -13.60 -36.69 8.44
N LEU A 76 -13.18 -35.55 8.98
CA LEU A 76 -12.50 -35.40 10.26
C LEU A 76 -13.51 -34.92 11.30
N GLY A 77 -14.12 -35.85 12.04
CA GLY A 77 -15.21 -35.55 12.97
C GLY A 77 -16.59 -35.53 12.28
N ALA A 78 -17.63 -35.20 13.06
CA ALA A 78 -18.97 -34.93 12.52
C ALA A 78 -19.04 -33.52 11.90
N ASP A 79 -20.14 -33.23 11.23
CA ASP A 79 -20.45 -31.89 10.71
C ASP A 79 -20.46 -30.85 11.83
N ILE A 80 -20.00 -29.64 11.51
CA ILE A 80 -20.10 -28.49 12.39
C ILE A 80 -21.34 -27.70 11.95
N ASP A 81 -22.49 -28.08 12.50
CA ASP A 81 -23.77 -27.50 12.14
C ASP A 81 -24.03 -26.15 12.85
N ALA A 82 -24.76 -25.26 12.17
CA ALA A 82 -25.27 -24.04 12.78
C ALA A 82 -26.37 -24.32 13.82
N GLU A 83 -26.66 -23.33 14.67
CA GLU A 83 -27.62 -23.48 15.76
C GLU A 83 -29.08 -23.28 15.32
N ALA A 84 -29.34 -22.44 14.31
CA ALA A 84 -30.69 -22.12 13.88
C ALA A 84 -30.83 -22.00 12.35
N ALA A 85 -32.08 -22.14 11.89
CA ALA A 85 -32.46 -21.90 10.51
C ALA A 85 -32.12 -20.47 10.08
N GLY A 86 -31.50 -20.32 8.91
CA GLY A 86 -31.14 -19.04 8.31
C GLY A 86 -29.90 -18.39 8.91
N ASP A 87 -29.07 -19.08 9.67
CA ASP A 87 -27.80 -18.57 10.22
C ASP A 87 -26.72 -18.36 9.14
N ALA A 88 -26.79 -19.13 8.05
CA ALA A 88 -25.79 -19.17 6.99
C ALA A 88 -24.36 -19.44 7.48
N SER A 89 -24.18 -20.39 8.39
CA SER A 89 -22.86 -20.77 8.92
C SER A 89 -21.99 -21.40 7.84
N GLY A 90 -20.72 -20.99 7.76
CA GLY A 90 -19.79 -21.46 6.73
C GLY A 90 -19.67 -20.52 5.53
N GLN A 91 -20.23 -19.31 5.61
CA GLN A 91 -20.08 -18.27 4.59
C GLN A 91 -18.60 -17.88 4.41
N SER A 92 -17.87 -17.73 5.52
CA SER A 92 -16.43 -17.51 5.58
C SER A 92 -15.80 -18.48 6.56
N ILE A 93 -14.70 -19.11 6.17
CA ILE A 93 -13.96 -20.04 7.05
C ILE A 93 -12.47 -19.79 6.97
N SER A 94 -11.76 -20.06 8.07
CA SER A 94 -10.30 -20.08 8.11
C SER A 94 -9.84 -21.22 8.99
N LEU A 95 -8.90 -22.03 8.49
CA LEU A 95 -8.20 -23.05 9.26
C LEU A 95 -6.90 -22.50 9.85
N SER A 96 -6.49 -23.01 11.01
CA SER A 96 -5.11 -22.93 11.48
C SER A 96 -4.17 -23.72 10.57
N SER A 97 -2.87 -23.43 10.67
CA SER A 97 -1.84 -24.08 9.84
C SER A 97 -1.80 -25.60 10.00
N ASP A 98 -2.11 -26.11 11.20
CA ASP A 98 -2.17 -27.55 11.49
C ASP A 98 -3.55 -28.17 11.20
N GLY A 99 -4.53 -27.35 10.79
CA GLY A 99 -5.90 -27.75 10.50
C GLY A 99 -6.72 -28.19 11.72
N THR A 100 -6.25 -27.96 12.95
CA THR A 100 -6.96 -28.39 14.17
C THR A 100 -7.91 -27.34 14.75
N ILE A 101 -7.85 -26.10 14.28
CA ILE A 101 -8.73 -25.01 14.66
C ILE A 101 -9.38 -24.44 13.40
N VAL A 102 -10.70 -24.22 13.44
CA VAL A 102 -11.45 -23.57 12.35
C VAL A 102 -12.27 -22.42 12.92
N ALA A 103 -12.15 -21.25 12.32
CA ALA A 103 -13.04 -20.13 12.56
C ALA A 103 -14.10 -20.09 11.45
N ILE A 104 -15.35 -19.86 11.82
CA ILE A 104 -16.52 -19.96 10.95
C ILE A 104 -17.38 -18.71 11.18
N GLY A 105 -17.61 -17.95 10.11
CA GLY A 105 -18.55 -16.84 10.08
C GLY A 105 -19.95 -17.30 9.72
N ALA A 106 -20.95 -16.74 10.40
CA ALA A 106 -22.37 -16.95 10.16
C ALA A 106 -23.05 -15.59 9.94
N GLN A 107 -23.34 -15.28 8.67
CA GLN A 107 -23.78 -13.94 8.23
C GLN A 107 -25.11 -13.49 8.85
N PHE A 108 -25.99 -14.44 9.15
CA PHE A 108 -27.39 -14.14 9.45
C PHE A 108 -27.87 -14.63 10.80
N ASN A 109 -26.96 -15.09 11.68
CA ASN A 109 -27.38 -15.53 12.99
C ASN A 109 -28.13 -14.43 13.75
N ILE A 110 -29.30 -14.84 14.24
CA ILE A 110 -30.44 -14.00 14.65
C ILE A 110 -30.59 -13.90 16.17
N GLY A 111 -29.48 -13.89 16.93
CA GLY A 111 -29.52 -13.46 18.34
C GLY A 111 -30.35 -12.17 18.51
N ALA A 112 -31.14 -12.07 19.59
CA ALA A 112 -32.00 -10.95 20.02
C ALA A 112 -32.77 -10.11 18.95
N GLY A 113 -32.89 -10.56 17.70
CA GLY A 113 -33.77 -10.01 16.66
C GLY A 113 -33.17 -9.04 15.64
N SER A 114 -31.85 -9.00 15.40
CA SER A 114 -31.31 -7.99 14.47
C SER A 114 -30.10 -8.34 13.58
N ARG A 115 -29.72 -9.62 13.44
CA ARG A 115 -28.66 -10.11 12.51
C ARG A 115 -27.31 -9.38 12.67
N PRO A 116 -26.69 -9.37 13.86
CA PRO A 116 -25.34 -8.82 14.02
C PRO A 116 -24.26 -9.64 13.29
N GLY A 117 -24.57 -10.90 12.93
CA GLY A 117 -23.57 -11.89 12.52
C GLY A 117 -22.74 -12.34 13.72
N HIS A 118 -22.14 -13.52 13.64
CA HIS A 118 -21.16 -13.95 14.63
C HIS A 118 -20.05 -14.77 13.98
N VAL A 119 -18.95 -14.92 14.72
CA VAL A 119 -17.90 -15.89 14.41
C VAL A 119 -17.78 -16.88 15.56
N ARG A 120 -17.77 -18.17 15.22
CA ARG A 120 -17.45 -19.25 16.15
C ARG A 120 -16.13 -19.88 15.75
N VAL A 121 -15.34 -20.24 16.77
CA VAL A 121 -14.09 -20.95 16.58
C VAL A 121 -14.24 -22.33 17.19
N TYR A 122 -13.85 -23.38 16.47
CA TYR A 122 -13.91 -24.76 16.92
C TYR A 122 -12.53 -25.37 16.92
N LYS A 123 -12.28 -26.27 17.88
CA LYS A 123 -11.05 -27.05 17.99
C LYS A 123 -11.34 -28.54 17.89
N TYR A 124 -10.53 -29.24 17.12
CA TYR A 124 -10.60 -30.69 17.00
C TYR A 124 -9.88 -31.36 18.16
N SER A 125 -10.58 -32.25 18.86
CA SER A 125 -10.07 -33.00 20.02
C SER A 125 -9.38 -34.32 19.67
N GLY A 126 -9.33 -34.70 18.39
CA GLY A 126 -8.89 -36.01 17.92
C GLY A 126 -10.05 -36.97 17.60
N SER A 127 -11.28 -36.63 18.01
CA SER A 127 -12.50 -37.39 17.64
C SER A 127 -13.68 -36.49 17.28
N SER A 128 -13.81 -35.32 17.92
CA SER A 128 -14.89 -34.37 17.65
C SER A 128 -14.41 -32.92 17.62
N TRP A 129 -15.18 -32.08 16.92
CA TRP A 129 -15.07 -30.63 17.01
C TRP A 129 -15.85 -30.14 18.23
N SER A 130 -15.24 -29.23 18.99
CA SER A 130 -15.88 -28.53 20.09
C SER A 130 -15.58 -27.05 19.98
N GLN A 131 -16.56 -26.21 20.28
CA GLN A 131 -16.35 -24.76 20.28
C GLN A 131 -15.24 -24.36 21.27
N LEU A 132 -14.37 -23.47 20.82
CA LEU A 132 -13.24 -22.92 21.53
C LEU A 132 -13.61 -21.52 22.04
N GLY A 133 -14.02 -21.40 23.30
CA GLY A 133 -14.55 -20.15 23.87
C GLY A 133 -16.03 -19.94 23.56
N ALA A 134 -16.54 -18.74 23.92
CA ALA A 134 -17.90 -18.30 23.57
C ALA A 134 -17.94 -17.73 22.14
N ASP A 135 -19.15 -17.44 21.65
CA ASP A 135 -19.38 -16.75 20.39
C ASP A 135 -18.70 -15.37 20.37
N ILE A 136 -18.23 -14.94 19.20
CA ILE A 136 -17.78 -13.58 18.97
C ILE A 136 -18.86 -12.87 18.16
N ASP A 137 -19.76 -12.17 18.85
CA ASP A 137 -20.91 -11.50 18.26
C ASP A 137 -20.54 -10.16 17.60
N GLY A 138 -21.23 -9.80 16.53
CA GLY A 138 -21.25 -8.44 15.99
C GLY A 138 -21.75 -7.41 17.00
N GLU A 139 -21.36 -6.14 16.83
CA GLU A 139 -21.63 -5.09 17.81
C GLU A 139 -23.07 -4.57 17.76
N ALA A 140 -23.60 -4.44 16.54
CA ALA A 140 -24.92 -3.90 16.30
C ALA A 140 -25.71 -4.69 15.25
N ALA A 141 -27.00 -4.36 15.21
CA ALA A 141 -27.93 -4.83 14.20
C ALA A 141 -27.46 -4.50 12.78
N GLY A 142 -27.33 -5.51 11.91
CA GLY A 142 -27.04 -5.26 10.50
C GLY A 142 -25.57 -5.16 10.12
N ASP A 143 -24.64 -5.18 11.09
CA ASP A 143 -23.19 -5.13 10.84
C ASP A 143 -22.68 -6.33 10.03
N ARG A 144 -23.35 -7.48 10.15
CA ARG A 144 -23.01 -8.75 9.47
C ARG A 144 -21.56 -9.18 9.75
N SER A 145 -21.15 -9.19 11.01
CA SER A 145 -19.83 -9.64 11.44
C SER A 145 -19.53 -11.06 10.94
N GLY A 146 -18.42 -11.25 10.22
CA GLY A 146 -17.99 -12.52 9.64
C GLY A 146 -18.73 -12.93 8.35
N ALA A 147 -19.44 -12.01 7.69
CA ALA A 147 -20.28 -12.33 6.53
C ALA A 147 -19.63 -12.24 5.16
N GLY A 148 -18.61 -11.39 4.98
CA GLY A 148 -17.91 -11.29 3.70
C GLY A 148 -17.28 -12.63 3.29
N PRO A 149 -17.07 -12.90 2.00
CA PRO A 149 -16.58 -14.20 1.50
C PRO A 149 -15.19 -14.60 2.03
N ALA A 150 -14.43 -13.63 2.55
CA ALA A 150 -13.15 -13.84 3.24
C ALA A 150 -13.06 -12.95 4.50
N ALA A 151 -14.17 -12.79 5.22
CA ALA A 151 -14.26 -11.89 6.37
C ALA A 151 -13.68 -12.46 7.69
N VAL A 152 -13.16 -13.68 7.68
CA VAL A 152 -12.55 -14.31 8.86
C VAL A 152 -11.17 -14.86 8.50
N SER A 153 -10.17 -14.54 9.30
CA SER A 153 -8.81 -15.07 9.15
C SER A 153 -8.21 -15.43 10.50
N LEU A 154 -7.62 -16.63 10.60
CA LEU A 154 -6.87 -17.09 11.76
C LEU A 154 -5.36 -16.89 11.60
N SER A 155 -4.66 -16.67 12.71
CA SER A 155 -3.22 -16.91 12.79
C SER A 155 -2.90 -18.41 12.60
N SER A 156 -1.65 -18.72 12.29
CA SER A 156 -1.16 -20.09 12.04
C SER A 156 -1.42 -21.03 13.21
N ASP A 157 -1.29 -20.54 14.44
CA ASP A 157 -1.56 -21.29 15.68
C ASP A 157 -3.05 -21.29 16.09
N GLY A 158 -3.90 -20.56 15.35
CA GLY A 158 -5.34 -20.41 15.61
C GLY A 158 -5.68 -19.64 16.89
N THR A 159 -4.75 -18.90 17.49
CA THR A 159 -4.99 -18.15 18.75
C THR A 159 -5.40 -16.70 18.54
N ILE A 160 -5.26 -16.18 17.31
CA ILE A 160 -5.72 -14.84 16.92
C ILE A 160 -6.69 -14.99 15.75
N VAL A 161 -7.80 -14.26 15.79
CA VAL A 161 -8.78 -14.19 14.70
C VAL A 161 -9.06 -12.72 14.35
N ALA A 162 -9.01 -12.40 13.06
CA ALA A 162 -9.50 -11.13 12.53
C ALA A 162 -10.87 -11.36 11.89
N ILE A 163 -11.81 -10.44 12.16
CA ILE A 163 -13.20 -10.54 11.74
C ILE A 163 -13.60 -9.21 11.13
N GLY A 164 -13.97 -9.23 9.86
CA GLY A 164 -14.55 -8.08 9.17
C GLY A 164 -16.07 -8.04 9.29
N ALA A 165 -16.62 -6.84 9.31
CA ALA A 165 -18.06 -6.57 9.18
C ALA A 165 -18.22 -5.36 8.26
N ASP A 166 -18.53 -5.64 7.00
CA ASP A 166 -18.54 -4.70 5.87
C ASP A 166 -19.70 -3.70 5.90
N TYR A 167 -20.73 -3.97 6.69
CA TYR A 167 -21.90 -3.07 6.86
C TYR A 167 -21.93 -2.40 8.24
N ASN A 168 -20.83 -2.43 9.00
CA ASN A 168 -20.79 -1.73 10.28
C ASN A 168 -20.84 -0.20 10.07
N ASP A 169 -21.66 0.46 10.87
CA ASP A 169 -21.96 1.90 10.80
C ASP A 169 -21.16 2.76 11.80
N GLY A 170 -20.16 2.19 12.50
CA GLY A 170 -19.49 2.81 13.65
C GLY A 170 -18.87 4.17 13.34
N ALA A 171 -18.14 4.29 12.23
CA ALA A 171 -17.51 5.53 11.78
C ALA A 171 -18.38 6.36 10.82
N ALA A 172 -19.09 5.70 9.90
CA ALA A 172 -20.04 6.30 8.96
C ALA A 172 -20.98 5.20 8.40
N PRO A 173 -22.11 5.56 7.75
CA PRO A 173 -23.02 4.57 7.17
C PRO A 173 -22.33 3.62 6.20
N ASP A 174 -22.43 2.32 6.45
CA ASP A 174 -21.77 1.24 5.73
C ASP A 174 -20.25 1.49 5.53
N ALA A 175 -19.56 2.12 6.50
CA ALA A 175 -18.11 2.27 6.42
C ALA A 175 -17.39 0.91 6.53
N GLY A 176 -18.00 -0.01 7.28
CA GLY A 176 -17.42 -1.27 7.66
C GLY A 176 -16.34 -1.12 8.72
N HIS A 177 -15.92 -2.24 9.30
CA HIS A 177 -14.83 -2.27 10.28
C HIS A 177 -14.21 -3.68 10.36
N VAL A 178 -13.07 -3.78 11.04
CA VAL A 178 -12.42 -5.05 11.40
C VAL A 178 -12.09 -5.08 12.88
N ARG A 179 -12.40 -6.20 13.53
CA ARG A 179 -12.04 -6.47 14.93
C ARG A 179 -11.12 -7.68 15.01
N VAL A 180 -10.10 -7.59 15.86
CA VAL A 180 -9.13 -8.67 16.09
C VAL A 180 -9.28 -9.19 17.50
N PHE A 181 -9.33 -10.51 17.68
CA PHE A 181 -9.50 -11.15 18.98
C PHE A 181 -8.36 -12.14 19.24
N LYS A 182 -7.97 -12.26 20.51
CA LYS A 182 -6.97 -13.22 20.98
C LYS A 182 -7.58 -14.18 21.99
N TYR A 183 -7.29 -15.46 21.83
CA TYR A 183 -7.71 -16.51 22.75
C TYR A 183 -6.77 -16.59 23.96
N SER A 184 -7.33 -16.51 25.16
CA SER A 184 -6.60 -16.54 26.44
C SER A 184 -6.40 -17.95 27.01
N GLY A 185 -6.93 -18.98 26.35
CA GLY A 185 -7.00 -20.36 26.88
C GLY A 185 -8.40 -20.74 27.39
N SER A 186 -9.25 -19.76 27.69
CA SER A 186 -10.64 -19.96 28.10
C SER A 186 -11.66 -19.05 27.41
N SER A 187 -11.23 -17.89 26.92
CA SER A 187 -12.10 -16.88 26.31
C SER A 187 -11.40 -16.08 25.22
N TRP A 188 -12.17 -15.57 24.27
CA TRP A 188 -11.73 -14.59 23.30
C TRP A 188 -11.86 -13.18 23.90
N SER A 189 -10.80 -12.40 23.76
CA SER A 189 -10.79 -10.98 24.11
C SER A 189 -10.32 -10.16 22.93
N GLN A 190 -10.97 -9.04 22.65
CA GLN A 190 -10.53 -8.13 21.60
C GLN A 190 -9.12 -7.60 21.88
N LEU A 191 -8.32 -7.52 20.81
CA LEU A 191 -6.94 -7.06 20.81
C LEU A 191 -6.88 -5.68 20.17
N GLY A 192 -6.90 -4.63 20.99
CA GLY A 192 -6.90 -3.24 20.51
C GLY A 192 -8.31 -2.69 20.33
N ALA A 193 -8.38 -1.52 19.69
CA ALA A 193 -9.64 -0.88 19.28
C ALA A 193 -10.12 -1.46 17.94
N ASP A 194 -11.34 -1.10 17.54
CA ASP A 194 -11.87 -1.38 16.21
C ASP A 194 -11.01 -0.70 15.14
N ILE A 195 -10.90 -1.34 13.98
CA ILE A 195 -10.26 -0.76 12.80
C ILE A 195 -11.38 -0.36 11.84
N ASP A 196 -11.85 0.87 11.97
CA ASP A 196 -13.00 1.39 11.23
C ASP A 196 -12.64 1.74 9.78
N GLY A 197 -13.63 1.62 8.88
CA GLY A 197 -13.57 2.20 7.54
C GLY A 197 -13.56 3.74 7.61
N GLU A 198 -12.94 4.36 6.60
CA GLU A 198 -12.60 5.78 6.64
C GLU A 198 -13.74 6.68 6.11
N ALA A 199 -14.66 6.13 5.32
CA ALA A 199 -15.78 6.85 4.73
C ALA A 199 -17.05 5.99 4.57
N ALA A 200 -18.18 6.67 4.36
CA ALA A 200 -19.46 6.00 4.12
C ALA A 200 -19.41 5.17 2.82
N GLY A 201 -19.84 3.92 2.90
CA GLY A 201 -19.87 2.99 1.76
C GLY A 201 -18.51 2.40 1.38
N ASP A 202 -17.48 2.55 2.23
CA ASP A 202 -16.17 1.91 2.00
C ASP A 202 -16.23 0.39 2.07
N TRP A 203 -17.18 -0.15 2.84
CA TRP A 203 -17.32 -1.59 3.06
C TRP A 203 -16.00 -2.24 3.52
N SER A 204 -15.26 -1.54 4.38
CA SER A 204 -14.02 -2.02 4.98
C SER A 204 -14.27 -3.31 5.75
N GLY A 205 -13.35 -4.27 5.66
CA GLY A 205 -13.53 -5.59 6.28
C GLY A 205 -14.30 -6.59 5.43
N HIS A 206 -14.63 -6.27 4.18
CA HIS A 206 -15.22 -7.24 3.24
C HIS A 206 -14.30 -8.47 3.02
N ALA A 207 -12.99 -8.28 3.13
CA ALA A 207 -12.01 -9.35 3.21
C ALA A 207 -10.91 -9.00 4.22
N VAL A 208 -10.43 -9.99 4.97
CA VAL A 208 -9.32 -9.85 5.92
C VAL A 208 -8.31 -10.99 5.75
N SER A 209 -7.04 -10.69 6.01
CA SER A 209 -5.98 -11.72 6.04
C SER A 209 -4.97 -11.41 7.13
N LEU A 210 -4.77 -12.35 8.05
CA LEU A 210 -3.73 -12.28 9.07
C LEU A 210 -2.40 -12.85 8.56
N SER A 211 -1.30 -12.27 9.01
CA SER A 211 0.01 -12.92 8.98
C SER A 211 0.01 -14.20 9.84
N SER A 212 0.95 -15.09 9.57
CA SER A 212 1.09 -16.38 10.30
C SER A 212 1.15 -16.21 11.82
N ASP A 213 1.83 -15.17 12.31
CA ASP A 213 1.94 -14.84 13.74
C ASP A 213 0.78 -13.98 14.28
N GLY A 214 -0.16 -13.58 13.41
CA GLY A 214 -1.31 -12.75 13.74
C GLY A 214 -0.98 -11.29 14.09
N THR A 215 0.24 -10.82 13.83
CA THR A 215 0.67 -9.45 14.17
C THR A 215 0.31 -8.40 13.12
N ILE A 216 0.02 -8.82 11.89
CA ILE A 216 -0.35 -7.95 10.76
C ILE A 216 -1.69 -8.41 10.20
N VAL A 217 -2.60 -7.47 9.96
CA VAL A 217 -3.85 -7.70 9.24
C VAL A 217 -3.89 -6.86 7.96
N ALA A 218 -4.19 -7.49 6.83
CA ALA A 218 -4.58 -6.82 5.61
C ALA A 218 -6.11 -6.74 5.54
N ILE A 219 -6.65 -5.57 5.18
CA ILE A 219 -8.08 -5.30 5.15
C ILE A 219 -8.46 -4.80 3.75
N GLY A 220 -9.42 -5.47 3.13
CA GLY A 220 -10.00 -5.08 1.86
C GLY A 220 -11.29 -4.27 2.03
N ALA A 221 -11.46 -3.29 1.15
CA ALA A 221 -12.64 -2.45 0.98
C ALA A 221 -13.11 -2.57 -0.49
N GLN A 222 -14.41 -2.41 -0.76
CA GLN A 222 -14.91 -2.41 -2.13
C GLN A 222 -14.63 -1.04 -2.78
N LEU A 223 -14.47 -0.98 -4.12
CA LEU A 223 -14.22 0.29 -4.82
C LEU A 223 -15.38 1.28 -4.61
N THR A 224 -15.13 2.36 -3.88
CA THR A 224 -16.08 3.46 -3.67
C THR A 224 -15.93 4.53 -4.75
N LEU A 225 -17.04 5.02 -5.29
CA LEU A 225 -17.04 6.18 -6.18
C LEU A 225 -16.63 7.44 -5.41
N LEU A 226 -15.53 8.08 -5.81
CA LEU A 226 -15.05 9.32 -5.19
C LEU A 226 -15.77 10.54 -5.80
N GLY A 227 -16.79 11.05 -5.12
CA GLY A 227 -17.60 12.18 -5.57
C GLY A 227 -18.61 11.81 -6.68
N ALA A 228 -19.22 12.80 -7.32
CA ALA A 228 -20.06 12.59 -8.50
C ALA A 228 -19.20 12.53 -9.78
N ASP A 229 -19.77 12.02 -10.87
CA ASP A 229 -19.17 12.07 -12.20
C ASP A 229 -18.83 13.53 -12.58
N ILE A 230 -17.67 13.71 -13.23
CA ILE A 230 -17.27 15.02 -13.78
C ILE A 230 -17.80 15.13 -15.21
N ASP A 231 -18.93 15.80 -15.36
CA ASP A 231 -19.55 16.01 -16.68
C ASP A 231 -18.80 17.04 -17.53
N GLY A 232 -18.70 16.78 -18.84
CA GLY A 232 -18.24 17.76 -19.83
C GLY A 232 -19.25 18.89 -20.06
N GLU A 233 -18.80 20.00 -20.63
CA GLU A 233 -19.63 21.22 -20.76
C GLU A 233 -20.71 21.14 -21.83
N ALA A 234 -20.37 20.59 -23.00
CA ALA A 234 -21.27 20.54 -24.14
C ALA A 234 -21.15 19.22 -24.90
N ALA A 235 -22.25 18.90 -25.60
CA ALA A 235 -22.32 17.72 -26.44
C ALA A 235 -21.30 17.81 -27.59
N GLY A 236 -20.45 16.79 -27.71
CA GLY A 236 -19.49 16.70 -28.81
C GLY A 236 -18.13 17.35 -28.54
N ASP A 237 -17.88 17.85 -27.33
CA ASP A 237 -16.58 18.38 -26.90
C ASP A 237 -15.53 17.29 -26.63
N TRP A 238 -16.01 16.06 -26.40
CA TRP A 238 -15.19 14.87 -26.12
C TRP A 238 -14.36 15.04 -24.84
N SER A 239 -14.97 15.62 -23.80
CA SER A 239 -14.40 15.62 -22.44
C SER A 239 -14.13 14.18 -21.99
N GLY A 240 -12.95 13.96 -21.40
CA GLY A 240 -12.47 12.63 -21.04
C GLY A 240 -11.70 11.91 -22.15
N HIS A 241 -11.43 12.55 -23.29
CA HIS A 241 -10.61 11.96 -24.36
C HIS A 241 -9.21 11.60 -23.87
N ALA A 242 -8.61 12.46 -23.06
CA ALA A 242 -7.36 12.19 -22.38
C ALA A 242 -7.49 12.55 -20.89
N VAL A 243 -6.92 11.71 -20.04
CA VAL A 243 -6.90 11.92 -18.60
C VAL A 243 -5.52 11.64 -18.02
N SER A 244 -5.15 12.37 -16.98
CA SER A 244 -3.94 12.12 -16.19
C SER A 244 -4.21 12.43 -14.73
N LEU A 245 -3.62 11.65 -13.83
CA LEU A 245 -3.84 11.72 -12.39
C LEU A 245 -2.52 12.00 -11.67
N SER A 246 -2.55 12.80 -10.60
CA SER A 246 -1.44 12.94 -9.66
C SER A 246 -1.15 11.60 -8.95
N SER A 247 0.06 11.45 -8.40
CA SER A 247 0.48 10.18 -7.77
C SER A 247 -0.34 9.82 -6.53
N ASP A 248 -0.91 10.81 -5.85
CA ASP A 248 -1.78 10.64 -4.67
C ASP A 248 -3.26 10.49 -5.04
N GLY A 249 -3.61 10.60 -6.32
CA GLY A 249 -4.98 10.49 -6.81
C GLY A 249 -5.87 11.71 -6.54
N THR A 250 -5.35 12.80 -5.98
CA THR A 250 -6.19 13.94 -5.56
C THR A 250 -6.41 15.00 -6.64
N ILE A 251 -5.64 14.96 -7.74
CA ILE A 251 -5.74 15.92 -8.85
C ILE A 251 -5.85 15.15 -10.17
N VAL A 252 -6.86 15.48 -10.98
CA VAL A 252 -7.07 14.92 -12.32
C VAL A 252 -7.09 16.02 -13.38
N ALA A 253 -6.35 15.84 -14.47
CA ALA A 253 -6.43 16.66 -15.67
C ALA A 253 -7.25 15.92 -16.72
N ILE A 254 -8.15 16.64 -17.39
CA ILE A 254 -9.12 16.10 -18.36
C ILE A 254 -9.06 16.95 -19.62
N GLY A 255 -8.70 16.34 -20.74
CA GLY A 255 -8.67 16.97 -22.06
C GLY A 255 -9.99 16.79 -22.81
N ALA A 256 -10.43 17.85 -23.49
CA ALA A 256 -11.59 17.87 -24.36
C ALA A 256 -11.24 18.58 -25.69
N TYR A 257 -10.53 17.85 -26.56
CA TYR A 257 -9.90 18.46 -27.73
C TYR A 257 -10.87 19.03 -28.78
N ARG A 258 -12.17 18.73 -28.71
CA ARG A 258 -13.19 19.31 -29.60
C ARG A 258 -13.97 20.46 -28.98
N ASN A 259 -13.64 20.85 -27.75
CA ASN A 259 -14.27 22.01 -27.13
C ASN A 259 -14.04 23.28 -27.95
N GLY A 260 -15.04 24.16 -27.95
CA GLY A 260 -15.08 25.36 -28.79
C GLY A 260 -14.51 26.63 -28.15
N GLY A 261 -13.94 26.57 -26.93
CA GLY A 261 -13.60 27.70 -26.06
C GLY A 261 -13.25 29.01 -26.77
N THR A 262 -12.02 29.13 -27.28
CA THR A 262 -11.51 30.30 -28.02
C THR A 262 -11.85 30.28 -29.52
N GLY A 263 -12.38 29.16 -30.03
CA GLY A 263 -12.78 28.95 -31.41
C GLY A 263 -13.23 27.50 -31.66
N PRO A 264 -13.93 27.22 -32.78
CA PRO A 264 -14.41 25.87 -33.07
C PRO A 264 -13.27 24.83 -33.03
N TYR A 265 -13.41 23.81 -32.19
CA TYR A 265 -12.40 22.76 -32.01
C TYR A 265 -11.02 23.30 -31.59
N ALA A 266 -10.96 24.42 -30.88
CA ALA A 266 -9.71 24.86 -30.25
C ALA A 266 -9.24 23.84 -29.19
N GLY A 267 -10.19 23.20 -28.53
CA GLY A 267 -9.97 22.27 -27.43
C GLY A 267 -9.62 22.99 -26.13
N HIS A 268 -9.74 22.29 -25.01
CA HIS A 268 -9.27 22.77 -23.72
C HIS A 268 -8.90 21.62 -22.77
N VAL A 269 -8.30 21.98 -21.65
CA VAL A 269 -8.04 21.09 -20.52
C VAL A 269 -8.60 21.69 -19.25
N ARG A 270 -9.27 20.85 -18.45
CA ARG A 270 -9.68 21.17 -17.10
C ARG A 270 -8.95 20.32 -16.09
N VAL A 271 -8.58 20.93 -14.97
CA VAL A 271 -7.95 20.22 -13.87
C VAL A 271 -8.89 20.30 -12.67
N TYR A 272 -9.11 19.18 -11.99
CA TYR A 272 -9.97 19.10 -10.80
C TYR A 272 -9.18 18.58 -9.62
N LYS A 273 -9.53 19.06 -8.42
CA LYS A 273 -9.00 18.59 -7.15
C LYS A 273 -10.10 17.98 -6.30
N TYR A 274 -9.84 16.81 -5.74
CA TYR A 274 -10.71 16.14 -4.80
C TYR A 274 -10.59 16.76 -3.40
N SER A 275 -11.73 17.07 -2.79
CA SER A 275 -11.81 17.67 -1.44
C SER A 275 -11.95 16.65 -0.31
N GLY A 276 -11.96 15.36 -0.61
CA GLY A 276 -12.36 14.30 0.33
C GLY A 276 -13.82 13.86 0.18
N SER A 277 -14.65 14.65 -0.52
CA SER A 277 -16.08 14.32 -0.77
C SER A 277 -16.58 14.71 -2.16
N SER A 278 -15.86 15.58 -2.88
CA SER A 278 -16.28 16.09 -4.18
C SER A 278 -15.09 16.55 -5.02
N TRP A 279 -15.24 16.49 -6.33
CA TRP A 279 -14.29 17.10 -7.26
C TRP A 279 -14.67 18.55 -7.52
N SER A 280 -13.68 19.44 -7.41
CA SER A 280 -13.82 20.86 -7.69
C SER A 280 -12.77 21.31 -8.68
N GLN A 281 -13.13 22.16 -9.64
CA GLN A 281 -12.19 22.62 -10.65
C GLN A 281 -11.07 23.46 -10.00
N LEU A 282 -9.83 23.16 -10.37
CA LEU A 282 -8.61 23.80 -9.89
C LEU A 282 -8.14 24.83 -10.92
N GLY A 283 -8.45 26.10 -10.67
CA GLY A 283 -8.20 27.20 -11.60
C GLY A 283 -9.22 27.30 -12.74
N ALA A 284 -9.00 28.25 -13.66
CA ALA A 284 -9.79 28.38 -14.87
C ALA A 284 -9.42 27.32 -15.92
N ASP A 285 -10.22 27.22 -16.98
CA ASP A 285 -9.94 26.38 -18.14
C ASP A 285 -8.59 26.75 -18.78
N ILE A 286 -7.87 25.74 -19.25
CA ILE A 286 -6.67 25.93 -20.07
C ILE A 286 -7.08 25.75 -21.52
N ASP A 287 -7.46 26.86 -22.17
CA ASP A 287 -7.99 26.86 -23.52
C ASP A 287 -6.90 26.74 -24.62
N GLY A 288 -7.27 26.09 -25.72
CA GLY A 288 -6.53 26.14 -26.98
C GLY A 288 -6.40 27.57 -27.52
N GLU A 289 -5.44 27.82 -28.41
CA GLU A 289 -5.15 29.18 -28.90
C GLU A 289 -6.06 29.62 -30.04
N ALA A 290 -6.31 28.72 -30.99
CA ALA A 290 -7.05 28.99 -32.20
C ALA A 290 -7.98 27.84 -32.59
N ALA A 291 -8.91 28.16 -33.50
CA ALA A 291 -9.84 27.18 -34.02
C ALA A 291 -9.10 26.06 -34.78
N GLY A 292 -9.37 24.81 -34.41
CA GLY A 292 -8.80 23.63 -35.05
C GLY A 292 -7.52 23.10 -34.43
N ASP A 293 -7.01 23.70 -33.35
CA ASP A 293 -5.75 23.29 -32.71
C ASP A 293 -5.83 21.92 -32.01
N TRP A 294 -7.01 21.56 -31.53
CA TRP A 294 -7.29 20.32 -30.79
C TRP A 294 -6.47 20.19 -29.50
N SER A 295 -6.36 21.29 -28.74
CA SER A 295 -5.67 21.31 -27.44
C SER A 295 -6.37 20.41 -26.42
N GLY A 296 -5.60 19.64 -25.64
CA GLY A 296 -6.15 18.61 -24.76
C GLY A 296 -6.33 17.26 -25.44
N HIS A 297 -5.74 17.07 -26.63
CA HIS A 297 -5.68 15.75 -27.26
C HIS A 297 -4.89 14.74 -26.40
N ALA A 298 -3.81 15.20 -25.77
CA ALA A 298 -3.03 14.47 -24.79
C ALA A 298 -2.76 15.35 -23.56
N VAL A 299 -2.76 14.74 -22.37
CA VAL A 299 -2.46 15.43 -21.11
C VAL A 299 -1.56 14.57 -20.23
N SER A 300 -0.65 15.18 -19.49
CA SER A 300 0.16 14.51 -18.48
C SER A 300 0.41 15.45 -17.30
N LEU A 301 0.17 14.96 -16.07
CA LEU A 301 0.46 15.68 -14.83
C LEU A 301 1.81 15.26 -14.24
N SER A 302 2.46 16.19 -13.53
CA SER A 302 3.50 15.86 -12.55
C SER A 302 2.92 15.08 -11.36
N SER A 303 3.79 14.44 -10.58
CA SER A 303 3.39 13.61 -9.43
C SER A 303 2.58 14.39 -8.39
N ASP A 304 2.93 15.66 -8.17
CA ASP A 304 2.22 16.57 -7.26
C ASP A 304 1.00 17.28 -7.90
N GLY A 305 0.74 17.02 -9.18
CA GLY A 305 -0.34 17.63 -9.94
C GLY A 305 -0.20 19.13 -10.21
N THR A 306 0.95 19.76 -9.91
CA THR A 306 1.13 21.21 -10.08
C THR A 306 1.63 21.64 -11.45
N ILE A 307 2.08 20.69 -12.28
CA ILE A 307 2.52 20.91 -13.66
C ILE A 307 1.72 20.00 -14.58
N VAL A 308 1.21 20.55 -15.68
CA VAL A 308 0.51 19.80 -16.73
C VAL A 308 1.12 20.08 -18.09
N ALA A 309 1.40 19.03 -18.86
CA ALA A 309 1.76 19.13 -20.28
C ALA A 309 0.53 18.79 -21.13
N ILE A 310 0.29 19.57 -22.18
CA ILE A 310 -0.91 19.49 -23.01
C ILE A 310 -0.47 19.47 -24.48
N GLY A 311 -0.85 18.40 -25.19
CA GLY A 311 -0.65 18.29 -26.64
C GLY A 311 -1.83 18.84 -27.43
N ALA A 312 -1.53 19.52 -28.54
CA ALA A 312 -2.49 19.98 -29.53
C ALA A 312 -2.00 19.61 -30.93
N ILE A 313 -2.50 18.51 -31.46
CA ILE A 313 -1.90 17.82 -32.62
C ILE A 313 -2.06 18.55 -33.96
N LEU A 314 -2.93 19.56 -34.05
CA LEU A 314 -3.22 20.29 -35.27
C LEU A 314 -2.87 21.78 -35.20
N ASN A 315 -2.33 22.25 -34.07
CA ASN A 315 -1.87 23.63 -33.94
C ASN A 315 -0.81 23.93 -35.01
N ASP A 316 -1.02 25.02 -35.76
CA ASP A 316 -0.21 25.44 -36.92
C ASP A 316 0.09 24.34 -37.95
N GLY A 317 -0.72 23.27 -37.98
CA GLY A 317 -0.61 22.12 -38.86
C GLY A 317 0.44 21.08 -38.45
N ALA A 318 1.49 21.45 -37.71
CA ALA A 318 2.53 20.53 -37.22
C ALA A 318 2.19 19.91 -35.85
N GLY A 319 1.38 20.61 -35.07
CA GLY A 319 1.09 20.32 -33.68
C GLY A 319 2.14 20.90 -32.73
N HIS A 320 1.75 21.11 -31.47
CA HIS A 320 2.63 21.60 -30.43
C HIS A 320 2.30 20.99 -29.06
N VAL A 321 3.17 21.25 -28.09
CA VAL A 321 2.94 20.98 -26.68
C VAL A 321 3.16 22.25 -25.86
N ARG A 322 2.21 22.54 -24.96
CA ARG A 322 2.34 23.60 -23.97
C ARG A 322 2.37 23.00 -22.57
N VAL A 323 3.26 23.52 -21.73
CA VAL A 323 3.41 23.11 -20.33
C VAL A 323 2.93 24.24 -19.44
N TYR A 324 2.11 23.93 -18.44
CA TYR A 324 1.54 24.91 -17.51
C TYR A 324 1.89 24.55 -16.07
N ARG A 325 2.05 25.57 -15.24
CA ARG A 325 2.24 25.46 -13.80
C ARG A 325 1.12 26.16 -13.04
N TYR A 326 0.59 25.48 -12.02
CA TYR A 326 -0.39 26.03 -11.10
C TYR A 326 0.28 26.91 -10.05
N SER A 327 -0.21 28.14 -9.88
CA SER A 327 0.30 29.13 -8.94
C SER A 327 -0.35 29.07 -7.55
N GLY A 328 -1.30 28.16 -7.35
CA GLY A 328 -2.22 28.16 -6.19
C GLY A 328 -3.56 28.81 -6.48
N SER A 329 -3.67 29.61 -7.56
CA SER A 329 -4.93 30.24 -7.98
C SER A 329 -5.19 30.20 -9.50
N SER A 330 -4.13 30.07 -10.31
CA SER A 330 -4.22 30.12 -11.77
C SER A 330 -3.19 29.20 -12.41
N TRP A 331 -3.50 28.74 -13.62
CA TRP A 331 -2.53 28.09 -14.50
C TRP A 331 -1.79 29.15 -15.30
N SER A 332 -0.47 29.00 -15.41
CA SER A 332 0.38 29.87 -16.20
C SER A 332 1.32 29.03 -17.04
N GLN A 333 1.48 29.37 -18.32
CA GLN A 333 2.38 28.64 -19.20
C GLN A 333 3.83 28.77 -18.70
N LEU A 334 4.55 27.66 -18.75
CA LEU A 334 5.93 27.52 -18.32
C LEU A 334 6.83 27.37 -19.55
N GLY A 335 7.52 28.45 -19.90
CA GLY A 335 8.35 28.51 -21.10
C GLY A 335 7.56 28.92 -22.35
N ALA A 336 8.21 28.81 -23.51
CA ALA A 336 7.58 29.00 -24.81
C ALA A 336 6.88 27.70 -25.26
N ASP A 337 6.12 27.79 -26.34
CA ASP A 337 5.55 26.63 -27.02
C ASP A 337 6.66 25.66 -27.49
N ILE A 338 6.35 24.37 -27.46
CA ILE A 338 7.23 23.33 -27.99
C ILE A 338 6.63 22.86 -29.32
N ASP A 339 7.05 23.50 -30.40
CA ASP A 339 6.46 23.30 -31.73
C ASP A 339 7.02 22.07 -32.46
N GLY A 340 6.14 21.42 -33.20
CA GLY A 340 6.48 20.39 -34.19
C GLY A 340 7.21 20.97 -35.40
N GLU A 341 7.91 20.12 -36.15
CA GLU A 341 8.80 20.57 -37.24
C GLU A 341 8.11 20.64 -38.61
N ALA A 342 7.19 19.72 -38.92
CA ALA A 342 6.47 19.71 -40.19
C ALA A 342 4.97 19.46 -40.04
N ALA A 343 4.21 20.03 -40.97
CA ALA A 343 2.76 19.91 -41.00
C ALA A 343 2.34 18.47 -41.32
N GLY A 344 1.43 17.91 -40.51
CA GLY A 344 0.96 16.53 -40.64
C GLY A 344 1.62 15.55 -39.68
N ASP A 345 2.70 15.92 -38.99
CA ASP A 345 3.46 15.01 -38.12
C ASP A 345 2.74 14.67 -36.81
N TRP A 346 1.75 15.49 -36.45
CA TRP A 346 0.94 15.41 -35.22
C TRP A 346 1.81 15.44 -33.96
N TYR A 347 2.73 16.40 -33.90
CA TYR A 347 3.54 16.62 -32.71
C TYR A 347 2.65 16.95 -31.50
N GLY A 348 2.92 16.30 -30.36
CA GLY A 348 2.06 16.37 -29.18
C GLY A 348 0.98 15.29 -29.12
N HIS A 349 1.03 14.27 -29.99
CA HIS A 349 0.03 13.19 -30.00
C HIS A 349 -0.03 12.42 -28.68
N ALA A 350 1.13 12.17 -28.05
CA ALA A 350 1.23 11.70 -26.69
C ALA A 350 2.29 12.53 -25.95
N VAL A 351 2.02 12.80 -24.68
CA VAL A 351 2.93 13.54 -23.79
C VAL A 351 3.10 12.77 -22.48
N SER A 352 4.30 12.83 -21.90
CA SER A 352 4.59 12.24 -20.60
C SER A 352 5.56 13.12 -19.83
N LEU A 353 5.17 13.53 -18.61
CA LEU A 353 6.01 14.29 -17.70
C LEU A 353 6.78 13.38 -16.74
N SER A 354 7.98 13.80 -16.35
CA SER A 354 8.64 13.28 -15.15
C SER A 354 7.85 13.64 -13.89
N SER A 355 8.11 12.91 -12.81
CA SER A 355 7.49 13.13 -11.50
C SER A 355 7.59 14.59 -11.03
N ASP A 356 8.72 15.25 -11.25
CA ASP A 356 8.96 16.65 -10.90
C ASP A 356 8.52 17.67 -11.98
N GLY A 357 7.96 17.18 -13.09
CA GLY A 357 7.51 17.99 -14.23
C GLY A 357 8.61 18.71 -15.01
N ARG A 358 9.90 18.41 -14.77
CA ARG A 358 11.02 19.07 -15.46
C ARG A 358 11.35 18.46 -16.82
N ILE A 359 11.02 17.19 -17.03
CA ILE A 359 11.30 16.48 -18.27
C ILE A 359 9.98 16.15 -18.92
N VAL A 360 9.86 16.43 -20.21
CA VAL A 360 8.69 16.05 -21.02
C VAL A 360 9.14 15.19 -22.20
N ALA A 361 8.50 14.05 -22.39
CA ALA A 361 8.59 13.24 -23.59
C ALA A 361 7.36 13.50 -24.46
N ILE A 362 7.56 13.73 -25.76
CA ILE A 362 6.53 14.14 -26.71
C ILE A 362 6.66 13.31 -27.98
N SER A 363 5.57 12.74 -28.48
CA SER A 363 5.56 12.02 -29.75
C SER A 363 5.03 12.83 -30.92
N ALA A 364 5.52 12.51 -32.11
CA ALA A 364 4.97 12.86 -33.42
C ALA A 364 4.96 11.57 -34.26
N PRO A 365 3.83 10.87 -34.35
CA PRO A 365 3.76 9.54 -34.97
C PRO A 365 3.93 9.55 -36.49
N PHE A 366 3.74 10.70 -37.15
CA PHE A 366 3.76 10.82 -38.61
C PHE A 366 4.97 11.61 -39.14
N ASP A 367 5.99 11.78 -38.31
CA ASP A 367 7.23 12.42 -38.76
C ASP A 367 7.94 11.59 -39.84
N ASP A 368 8.40 12.29 -40.87
CA ASP A 368 9.03 11.73 -42.07
C ASP A 368 10.56 11.59 -41.99
N GLY A 369 11.18 11.83 -40.83
CA GLY A 369 12.62 12.13 -40.71
C GLY A 369 13.56 11.14 -41.40
N THR A 370 13.43 9.83 -41.12
CA THR A 370 14.27 8.78 -41.74
C THR A 370 13.56 7.92 -42.78
N GLY A 371 12.29 8.25 -43.07
CA GLY A 371 11.38 7.52 -43.94
C GLY A 371 9.96 8.03 -43.75
N ILE A 372 9.03 7.63 -44.63
CA ILE A 372 7.63 8.12 -44.58
C ILE A 372 6.95 7.66 -43.28
N ASP A 373 6.35 8.58 -42.54
CA ASP A 373 5.59 8.35 -41.30
C ASP A 373 6.31 7.43 -40.29
N VAL A 374 7.63 7.56 -40.15
CA VAL A 374 8.42 6.72 -39.22
C VAL A 374 8.25 7.16 -37.77
N GLY A 375 7.82 8.39 -37.56
CA GLY A 375 7.56 8.99 -36.27
C GLY A 375 8.83 9.27 -35.46
N TYR A 376 8.69 10.10 -34.43
CA TYR A 376 9.73 10.28 -33.42
C TYR A 376 9.17 10.60 -32.04
N VAL A 377 10.05 10.51 -31.04
CA VAL A 377 9.83 11.01 -29.69
C VAL A 377 10.93 12.00 -29.36
N ARG A 378 10.54 13.20 -28.92
CA ARG A 378 11.45 14.21 -28.38
C ARG A 378 11.35 14.20 -26.87
N VAL A 379 12.50 14.21 -26.20
CA VAL A 379 12.58 14.40 -24.75
C VAL A 379 13.28 15.73 -24.50
N LEU A 380 12.63 16.62 -23.74
CA LEU A 380 13.14 17.94 -23.41
C LEU A 380 13.22 18.11 -21.90
N GLU A 381 14.21 18.86 -21.44
CA GLU A 381 14.30 19.35 -20.07
C GLU A 381 13.93 20.85 -20.05
N LEU A 382 13.02 21.25 -19.15
CA LEU A 382 12.74 22.64 -18.88
C LEU A 382 13.86 23.25 -18.02
N VAL A 383 14.85 23.84 -18.69
CA VAL A 383 15.97 24.53 -18.06
C VAL A 383 15.55 25.96 -17.65
N GLY A 384 15.70 26.31 -16.37
CA GLY A 384 15.37 27.66 -15.87
C GLY A 384 14.70 27.70 -14.49
N LEU A 385 14.30 26.55 -13.95
CA LEU A 385 13.91 26.40 -12.55
C LEU A 385 15.15 26.38 -11.66
N HIS A 386 15.88 27.49 -11.59
CA HIS A 386 17.00 27.61 -10.66
C HIS A 386 16.49 27.44 -9.23
N SER A 387 16.82 26.30 -8.62
CA SER A 387 17.15 26.29 -7.19
C SER A 387 18.30 27.30 -6.95
N PRO A 388 18.36 27.99 -5.80
CA PRO A 388 19.47 28.91 -5.51
C PRO A 388 20.82 28.20 -5.73
N PRO A 389 21.87 28.91 -6.20
CA PRO A 389 23.13 28.29 -6.56
C PRO A 389 23.67 27.47 -5.39
N SER A 390 24.15 26.26 -5.69
CA SER A 390 24.86 25.41 -4.75
C SER A 390 25.89 26.25 -3.99
N PRO A 391 25.99 26.15 -2.65
CA PRO A 391 27.05 26.81 -1.90
C PRO A 391 28.41 26.46 -2.52
N PRO A 392 29.37 27.40 -2.57
CA PRO A 392 30.67 27.13 -3.14
C PRO A 392 31.29 25.90 -2.48
N ALA A 393 31.84 24.99 -3.31
CA ALA A 393 32.52 23.80 -2.85
C ALA A 393 33.57 24.18 -1.79
N LEU A 394 33.46 23.57 -0.61
CA LEU A 394 34.49 23.68 0.42
C LEU A 394 35.82 23.16 -0.16
N PRO A 395 36.95 23.81 0.11
CA PRO A 395 38.25 23.32 -0.36
C PRO A 395 38.46 21.90 0.14
N GLY A 396 38.80 20.99 -0.79
CA GLY A 396 39.08 19.60 -0.46
C GLY A 396 40.20 19.49 0.59
N PRO A 397 40.13 18.51 1.49
CA PRO A 397 41.19 18.30 2.47
C PRO A 397 42.50 18.01 1.74
N ASN A 398 43.51 18.83 2.06
CA ASN A 398 44.88 18.66 1.65
C ASN A 398 45.33 17.21 1.85
N SER A 399 45.91 16.66 0.80
CA SER A 399 46.69 15.43 0.80
C SER A 399 47.84 15.50 1.82
N SER A 400 47.78 14.68 2.86
CA SER A 400 48.96 13.99 3.40
C SER A 400 48.53 12.94 4.41
N LEU A 401 48.55 11.67 4.00
CA LEU A 401 49.23 10.56 4.69
C LEU A 401 48.86 9.27 3.95
N ALA A 402 49.84 8.75 3.21
CA ALA A 402 49.84 7.44 2.60
C ALA A 402 50.08 6.34 3.66
N ASP A 403 49.81 5.10 3.24
CA ASP A 403 50.21 3.81 3.83
C ASP A 403 49.65 3.43 5.21
N ASP A 404 48.59 2.60 5.20
CA ASP A 404 48.59 1.21 5.72
C ASP A 404 47.14 0.75 6.00
N ALA A 405 46.64 -0.21 5.20
CA ALA A 405 45.67 -1.23 5.61
C ALA A 405 45.27 -2.12 4.40
N GLN A 406 46.20 -2.93 3.92
CA GLN A 406 45.85 -4.23 3.34
C GLN A 406 45.90 -5.27 4.47
N ASN A 407 44.94 -6.20 4.46
CA ASN A 407 44.79 -7.36 5.35
C ASN A 407 44.36 -7.12 6.81
N ALA A 408 43.08 -7.40 7.10
CA ALA A 408 42.69 -8.13 8.30
C ALA A 408 41.55 -9.09 7.93
N ASP A 409 41.98 -10.31 7.62
CA ASP A 409 41.22 -11.54 7.45
C ASP A 409 40.44 -11.86 8.74
N ILE A 410 39.18 -12.30 8.62
CA ILE A 410 38.36 -12.73 9.75
C ILE A 410 38.13 -14.23 9.59
N SER A 411 39.11 -15.03 10.01
CA SER A 411 38.97 -16.48 10.11
C SER A 411 39.59 -16.98 11.41
N ASP A 412 38.78 -17.04 12.48
CA ASP A 412 38.69 -18.23 13.34
C ASP A 412 37.64 -18.05 14.44
N GLY A 413 36.64 -18.94 14.46
CA GLY A 413 36.01 -19.39 15.72
C GLY A 413 34.87 -18.58 16.34
N ALA A 414 34.24 -17.61 15.66
CA ALA A 414 33.03 -16.96 16.18
C ALA A 414 31.77 -17.79 15.88
N VAL A 415 31.08 -18.26 16.92
CA VAL A 415 29.76 -18.93 16.79
C VAL A 415 28.69 -18.00 17.35
N LEU A 416 27.70 -17.70 16.51
CA LEU A 416 26.51 -16.92 16.86
C LEU A 416 25.40 -17.88 17.30
N GLU A 417 25.02 -17.86 18.57
CA GLU A 417 23.86 -18.59 19.08
C GLU A 417 22.65 -17.66 19.15
N LEU A 418 21.54 -18.07 18.50
CA LEU A 418 20.30 -17.29 18.37
C LEU A 418 19.14 -17.88 19.20
N THR A 419 19.41 -18.64 20.25
CA THR A 419 18.37 -19.27 21.08
C THR A 419 18.19 -18.53 22.42
N GLY A 420 17.17 -17.65 22.49
CA GLY A 420 16.74 -16.93 23.71
C GLY A 420 16.54 -15.42 23.48
N GLU A 421 15.92 -14.72 24.44
CA GLU A 421 15.53 -13.29 24.35
C GLU A 421 16.69 -12.28 24.19
N ALA A 422 17.95 -12.73 24.06
CA ALA A 422 19.08 -11.88 23.68
C ALA A 422 20.16 -12.67 22.91
N PRO A 423 20.58 -12.24 21.70
CA PRO A 423 21.62 -12.92 20.93
C PRO A 423 22.99 -12.81 21.60
N ARG A 424 23.77 -13.89 21.57
CA ARG A 424 25.13 -13.96 22.15
C ARG A 424 26.15 -14.38 21.10
N ILE A 425 27.33 -13.76 21.15
CA ILE A 425 28.49 -14.13 20.33
C ILE A 425 29.50 -14.84 21.21
N HIS A 426 29.85 -16.08 20.86
CA HIS A 426 30.88 -16.87 21.54
C HIS A 426 32.18 -16.84 20.73
N PHE A 427 33.31 -16.72 21.41
CA PHE A 427 34.65 -16.89 20.83
C PHE A 427 35.28 -18.15 21.43
N GLY A 428 35.66 -19.11 20.57
CA GLY A 428 36.24 -20.40 20.99
C GLY A 428 37.67 -20.30 21.54
N ASP A 429 37.95 -21.16 22.52
CA ASP A 429 39.20 -21.47 23.23
C ASP A 429 40.02 -20.31 23.84
N VAL A 430 39.57 -19.88 25.02
CA VAL A 430 40.47 -19.42 26.08
C VAL A 430 40.17 -20.27 27.32
N GLU A 431 41.19 -20.87 27.91
CA GLU A 431 41.10 -21.64 29.16
C GLU A 431 40.33 -20.83 30.24
N ASN A 432 39.05 -21.16 30.45
CA ASN A 432 38.04 -20.70 31.43
C ASN A 432 38.27 -19.38 32.25
N PRO A 433 37.25 -18.51 32.46
CA PRO A 433 35.83 -18.65 32.10
C PRO A 433 35.43 -17.76 30.90
N THR A 434 34.33 -18.10 30.26
CA THR A 434 33.76 -17.44 29.08
C THR A 434 33.53 -15.93 29.27
N CYS A 435 34.29 -15.11 28.52
CA CYS A 435 34.00 -13.68 28.36
C CYS A 435 32.82 -13.50 27.38
N TYR A 436 31.87 -12.62 27.72
CA TYR A 436 30.74 -12.29 26.85
C TYR A 436 30.53 -10.78 26.80
N ILE A 437 29.95 -10.34 25.68
CA ILE A 437 29.53 -8.97 25.43
C ILE A 437 28.01 -8.95 25.46
N VAL A 438 27.42 -8.06 26.27
CA VAL A 438 25.97 -7.85 26.30
C VAL A 438 25.66 -6.54 25.61
N MET A 439 24.80 -6.59 24.59
CA MET A 439 24.17 -5.41 24.01
C MET A 439 22.80 -5.22 24.66
N ASP A 440 22.62 -4.10 25.34
CA ASP A 440 21.31 -3.66 25.84
C ASP A 440 20.73 -2.64 24.86
N HIS A 441 19.71 -3.05 24.13
CA HIS A 441 19.04 -2.23 23.12
C HIS A 441 18.23 -1.07 23.73
N GLY A 442 17.79 -1.20 24.99
CA GLY A 442 17.05 -0.14 25.69
C GLY A 442 17.95 0.94 26.26
N ALA A 443 19.17 0.58 26.67
CA ALA A 443 20.14 1.50 27.24
C ALA A 443 21.19 2.04 26.24
N GLN A 444 21.18 1.56 24.98
CA GLN A 444 22.20 1.86 23.96
C GLN A 444 23.64 1.72 24.49
N SER A 445 23.90 0.69 25.28
CA SER A 445 25.19 0.49 25.94
C SER A 445 25.76 -0.91 25.67
N LEU A 446 27.10 -0.98 25.65
CA LEU A 446 27.85 -2.24 25.59
C LEU A 446 28.51 -2.46 26.96
N SER A 447 28.36 -3.66 27.52
CA SER A 447 29.13 -4.09 28.69
C SER A 447 29.84 -5.41 28.41
N THR A 448 31.05 -5.56 28.96
CA THR A 448 31.88 -6.76 28.83
C THR A 448 32.05 -7.41 30.21
N SER A 449 32.02 -8.74 30.27
CA SER A 449 32.24 -9.47 31.54
C SER A 449 33.71 -9.54 31.97
N CYS A 450 34.63 -8.99 31.16
CA CYS A 450 36.06 -8.91 31.40
C CYS A 450 36.69 -7.70 30.66
N ASP A 451 37.92 -7.32 31.04
CA ASP A 451 38.69 -6.26 30.38
C ASP A 451 39.18 -6.71 29.01
N ILE A 452 38.44 -6.35 27.94
CA ILE A 452 38.84 -6.60 26.56
C ILE A 452 39.57 -5.36 26.04
N THR A 453 40.88 -5.45 25.83
CA THR A 453 41.63 -4.38 25.15
C THR A 453 41.46 -4.52 23.63
N ILE A 454 40.47 -3.84 23.06
CA ILE A 454 40.24 -3.85 21.61
C ILE A 454 41.24 -2.89 20.95
N ARG A 455 42.30 -3.43 20.33
CA ARG A 455 43.22 -2.64 19.50
C ARG A 455 42.74 -2.68 18.05
N ASN A 456 41.81 -1.80 17.69
CA ASN A 456 41.48 -1.60 16.28
C ASN A 456 41.22 -0.11 15.96
N ALA A 457 42.07 0.47 15.10
CA ALA A 457 42.08 1.90 14.77
C ALA A 457 40.77 2.37 14.09
N SER A 458 40.04 1.45 13.46
CA SER A 458 38.78 1.71 12.74
C SER A 458 37.61 2.06 13.67
N ILE A 459 37.56 1.51 14.89
CA ILE A 459 36.50 1.82 15.88
C ILE A 459 36.77 3.15 16.57
N ALA A 460 38.04 3.48 16.86
CA ALA A 460 38.40 4.81 17.36
C ALA A 460 38.08 5.92 16.34
N SER A 461 38.25 5.62 15.04
CA SER A 461 37.82 6.49 13.94
C SER A 461 36.30 6.69 13.91
N LEU A 462 35.51 5.63 14.14
CA LEU A 462 34.05 5.72 14.24
C LEU A 462 33.59 6.52 15.46
N PHE A 463 34.24 6.37 16.63
CA PHE A 463 33.95 7.19 17.80
C PHE A 463 34.28 8.68 17.56
N ASN A 464 35.39 8.98 16.91
CA ASN A 464 35.75 10.35 16.54
C ASN A 464 34.76 10.93 15.52
N LYS A 465 34.32 10.14 14.53
CA LYS A 465 33.29 10.56 13.56
C LYS A 465 31.95 10.82 14.23
N ASN A 466 31.58 10.00 15.21
CA ASN A 466 30.36 10.19 16.00
C ASN A 466 30.43 11.47 16.85
N ALA A 467 31.61 11.79 17.42
CA ALA A 467 31.82 13.05 18.13
C ALA A 467 31.73 14.28 17.19
N GLU A 468 32.28 14.21 15.98
CA GLU A 468 32.17 15.26 14.95
C GLU A 468 30.71 15.47 14.49
N LEU A 469 29.95 14.38 14.32
CA LEU A 469 28.52 14.42 13.98
C LEU A 469 27.70 15.06 15.10
N LYS A 470 27.95 14.72 16.36
CA LYS A 470 27.29 15.35 17.51
C LYS A 470 27.58 16.84 17.61
N ALA A 471 28.81 17.26 17.34
CA ALA A 471 29.16 18.69 17.30
C ALA A 471 28.45 19.44 16.15
N SER A 472 28.29 18.79 15.00
CA SER A 472 27.58 19.37 13.85
C SER A 472 26.06 19.49 14.09
N ILE A 473 25.47 18.53 14.80
CA ILE A 473 24.06 18.57 15.20
C ILE A 473 23.82 19.74 16.18
N ALA A 474 24.70 19.93 17.17
CA ALA A 474 24.58 21.04 18.12
C ALA A 474 24.71 22.43 17.46
N ASP A 475 25.54 22.58 16.42
CA ASP A 475 25.62 23.80 15.62
C ASP A 475 24.31 24.06 14.83
N LEU A 476 23.76 23.02 14.20
CA LEU A 476 22.49 23.10 13.48
C LEU A 476 21.34 23.48 14.41
N GLU A 477 21.25 22.90 15.60
CA GLU A 477 20.26 23.25 16.62
C GLU A 477 20.39 24.72 17.05
N GLY A 478 21.63 25.22 17.22
CA GLY A 478 21.89 26.63 17.52
C GLY A 478 21.43 27.57 16.40
N ARG A 479 21.60 27.16 15.13
CA ARG A 479 21.17 27.92 13.96
C ARG A 479 19.65 27.91 13.79
N VAL A 480 18.99 26.78 14.06
CA VAL A 480 17.52 26.68 14.11
C VAL A 480 16.95 27.61 15.18
N ALA A 481 17.50 27.59 16.40
CA ALA A 481 17.06 28.47 17.48
C ALA A 481 17.32 29.97 17.19
N ALA A 482 18.29 30.30 16.34
CA ALA A 482 18.49 31.67 15.86
C ALA A 482 17.43 32.05 14.81
N LEU A 483 17.09 31.13 13.91
CA LEU A 483 16.07 31.30 12.88
C LEU A 483 14.68 31.50 13.50
N GLU A 484 14.34 30.69 14.51
CA GLU A 484 13.08 30.81 15.27
C GLU A 484 12.96 32.17 15.96
N ARG A 485 14.06 32.70 16.52
CA ARG A 485 14.09 34.05 17.10
C ARG A 485 13.91 35.15 16.05
N MET A 486 14.48 34.96 14.85
CA MET A 486 14.26 35.90 13.74
C MET A 486 12.81 35.87 13.27
N ILE A 487 12.21 34.69 13.12
CA ILE A 487 10.80 34.52 12.74
C ILE A 487 9.88 35.15 13.79
N ALA A 488 10.14 34.94 15.08
CA ALA A 488 9.38 35.56 16.17
C ALA A 488 9.46 37.10 16.16
N THR A 489 10.57 37.66 15.69
CA THR A 489 10.75 39.12 15.55
C THR A 489 9.98 39.68 14.34
N ILE A 490 9.89 38.91 13.27
CA ILE A 490 9.15 39.27 12.04
C ILE A 490 7.62 39.18 12.26
N LEU A 491 7.16 38.25 13.09
CA LEU A 491 5.74 38.03 13.38
C LEU A 491 5.20 38.86 14.56
N ALA A 492 6.04 39.70 15.18
CA ALA A 492 5.59 40.55 16.29
C ALA A 492 4.61 41.64 15.78
N PRO A 493 3.40 41.77 16.35
CA PRO A 493 2.43 42.77 15.91
C PRO A 493 2.93 44.20 16.16
N PRO A 494 2.57 45.18 15.31
CA PRO A 494 3.05 46.55 15.44
C PRO A 494 2.58 47.18 16.75
N VAL A 495 3.52 47.77 17.50
CA VAL A 495 3.25 48.51 18.73
C VAL A 495 2.49 49.79 18.38
N SER A 496 1.25 49.90 18.85
CA SER A 496 0.41 51.08 18.65
C SER A 496 1.08 52.34 19.25
N PRO A 497 1.10 53.49 18.55
CA PRO A 497 1.66 54.71 19.11
C PRO A 497 0.81 55.24 20.27
N PRO A 498 1.42 55.93 21.25
CA PRO A 498 0.73 56.38 22.46
C PRO A 498 -0.33 57.43 22.13
N LEU A 499 -1.53 57.25 22.69
CA LEU A 499 -2.65 58.17 22.59
C LEU A 499 -2.29 59.53 23.21
N SER A 500 -2.47 60.59 22.43
CA SER A 500 -2.37 61.98 22.89
C SER A 500 -3.45 62.29 23.94
N PRO A 501 -3.14 63.08 24.99
CA PRO A 501 -4.07 63.35 26.08
C PRO A 501 -5.26 64.23 25.63
N PRO A 502 -6.42 64.11 26.30
CA PRO A 502 -7.66 64.77 25.89
C PRO A 502 -7.64 66.28 26.22
N PRO A 503 -8.51 67.09 25.57
CA PRO A 503 -8.46 68.55 25.58
C PRO A 503 -8.73 69.21 26.93
#